data_AF-A0AAE0QM07-F1
#
_entry.id   AF-A0AAE0QM07-F1
#
_cell.length_a   1.000
_cell.length_b   1.000
_cell.length_c   1.000
_cell.angle_alpha   90.00
_cell.angle_beta   90.00
_cell.angle_gamma   90.00
#
_symmetry.space_group_name_H-M   'P 1'
#
loop_
_entity.id
_entity.type
_entity.pdbx_description
1 polymer ?
#
loop_
_entity_poly.entity_id
_entity_poly.type
_entity_poly.pdbx_seq_one_letter_code
_entity_poly.pdbx_strand_id
1 'polypeptide(L)' 'MEEYTEEALDASFIRPSTASTAAGFFFVEKKDGGLRPCIDYQGLNHYGIFIYSKDFETHVKHVCQ' A
#
# COMPACT_ATOMS: atom_id res chain seq x y z
N MET A 1 -3.03 5.34 11.67
CA MET A 1 -2.46 4.35 10.72
C MET A 1 -3.09 3.00 10.96
N GLU A 2 -3.11 2.51 12.20
CA GLU A 2 -3.81 1.27 12.59
C GLU A 2 -5.29 1.24 12.13
N GLU A 3 -6.06 2.30 12.41
CA GLU A 3 -7.47 2.42 11.96
C GLU A 3 -7.63 2.25 10.44
N TYR A 4 -6.79 2.92 9.64
CA TYR A 4 -6.80 2.75 8.18
C TYR A 4 -6.47 1.32 7.76
N THR A 5 -5.52 0.68 8.44
CA THR A 5 -5.14 -0.72 8.16
C THR A 5 -6.31 -1.65 8.44
N GLU A 6 -7.03 -1.48 9.54
CA GLU A 6 -8.22 -2.26 9.89
C GLU A 6 -9.34 -2.05 8.87
N GLU A 7 -9.70 -0.81 8.57
CA GLU A 7 -10.72 -0.49 7.56
C GLU A 7 -10.37 -1.06 6.18
N ALA A 8 -9.10 -0.99 5.79
CA ALA A 8 -8.64 -1.50 4.50
C ALA A 8 -8.56 -3.04 4.47
N LEU A 9 -8.35 -3.70 5.63
CA LEU A 9 -8.45 -5.16 5.76
C LEU A 9 -9.92 -5.58 5.64
N ASP A 10 -10.82 -4.92 6.35
CA ASP A 10 -12.25 -5.19 6.33
C ASP A 10 -12.85 -4.96 4.94
N ALA A 11 -12.42 -3.89 4.26
CA ALA A 11 -12.79 -3.62 2.87
C ALA A 11 -12.11 -4.54 1.84
N SER A 12 -11.24 -5.47 2.28
CA SER A 12 -10.45 -6.38 1.41
C SER A 12 -9.53 -5.69 0.40
N PHE A 13 -9.25 -4.39 0.61
CA PHE A 13 -8.25 -3.64 -0.16
C PHE A 13 -6.84 -4.15 0.15
N ILE A 14 -6.60 -4.63 1.38
CA ILE A 14 -5.32 -5.18 1.84
C ILE A 14 -5.44 -6.60 2.37
N ARG A 15 -4.29 -7.28 2.52
CA ARG A 15 -4.18 -8.56 3.22
C ARG A 15 -2.76 -8.71 3.80
N PRO A 16 -2.58 -9.53 4.85
CA PRO A 16 -1.25 -9.89 5.33
C PRO A 16 -0.42 -10.54 4.22
N SER A 17 0.87 -10.20 4.15
CA SER A 17 1.80 -10.75 3.16
C SER A 17 3.02 -11.36 3.84
N THR A 18 3.62 -12.34 3.17
CA THR A 18 4.87 -13.02 3.59
C THR A 18 6.07 -12.62 2.73
N ALA A 19 5.95 -11.55 1.93
CA ALA A 19 7.03 -11.05 1.10
C ALA A 19 8.25 -10.65 1.95
N SER A 20 9.44 -10.97 1.46
CA SER A 20 10.72 -10.60 2.11
C SER A 20 11.11 -9.13 1.87
N THR A 21 10.30 -8.38 1.13
CA THR A 21 10.56 -6.99 0.75
C THR A 21 9.28 -6.17 0.87
N ALA A 22 9.39 -4.93 1.33
CA ALA A 22 8.29 -3.99 1.48
C ALA A 22 8.64 -2.62 0.88
N ALA A 23 7.63 -1.77 0.71
CA ALA A 23 7.76 -0.38 0.29
C ALA A 23 7.32 0.57 1.41
N GLY A 24 7.80 1.81 1.38
CA GLY A 24 7.35 2.83 2.32
C GLY A 24 5.89 3.22 2.06
N PHE A 25 5.16 3.58 3.12
CA PHE A 25 3.77 4.03 3.07
C PHE A 25 3.58 5.30 3.89
N PHE A 26 2.80 6.24 3.35
CA PHE A 26 2.55 7.54 3.97
C PHE A 26 1.24 8.14 3.45
N PHE A 27 0.76 9.18 4.12
CA PHE A 27 -0.40 9.93 3.68
C PHE A 27 0.02 11.26 3.06
N VAL A 28 -0.64 11.64 1.97
CA VAL A 28 -0.51 12.95 1.34
C VAL A 28 -1.82 13.70 1.52
N GLU A 29 -1.74 14.94 1.96
CA GLU A 29 -2.88 15.83 2.08
C GLU A 29 -3.41 16.22 0.68
N LYS A 30 -4.72 16.07 0.49
CA LYS A 30 -5.44 16.54 -0.70
C LYS A 30 -5.86 17.99 -0.50
N LYS A 31 -6.17 18.66 -1.61
CA LYS A 31 -6.66 20.06 -1.59
C LYS A 31 -7.97 20.26 -0.82
N ASP A 32 -8.77 19.20 -0.68
CA ASP A 32 -10.04 19.20 0.06
C ASP A 32 -9.85 18.91 1.57
N GLY A 33 -8.61 18.80 2.04
CA GLY A 33 -8.28 18.45 3.44
C GLY A 33 -8.37 16.96 3.74
N GLY A 34 -8.78 16.13 2.78
CA GLY A 34 -8.75 14.68 2.92
C GLY A 34 -7.32 14.13 2.83
N LEU A 35 -7.08 12.95 3.40
CA LEU A 35 -5.80 12.25 3.23
C LEU A 35 -5.88 11.24 2.08
N ARG A 36 -4.78 11.10 1.33
CA ARG A 36 -4.60 10.06 0.31
C ARG A 36 -3.49 9.11 0.79
N PRO A 37 -3.77 7.82 0.98
CA PRO A 37 -2.73 6.83 1.21
C PRO A 37 -1.85 6.68 -0.04
N CYS A 38 -0.53 6.68 0.13
CA CYS A 38 0.48 6.60 -0.92
C CYS A 38 1.58 5.60 -0.55
N ILE A 39 2.08 4.87 -1.56
CA ILE A 39 3.19 3.91 -1.43
C ILE A 39 4.36 4.41 -2.27
N ASP A 40 5.56 4.44 -1.70
CA ASP A 40 6.78 4.80 -2.43
C ASP A 40 7.39 3.58 -3.12
N TYR A 41 7.09 3.42 -4.41
CA TYR A 41 7.63 2.33 -5.22
C TYR A 41 9.05 2.60 -5.77
N GLN A 42 9.65 3.77 -5.51
CA GLN A 42 10.93 4.14 -6.13
C GLN A 42 12.04 3.12 -5.85
N GLY A 43 12.18 2.68 -4.59
CA GLY A 43 13.18 1.68 -4.23
C GLY A 43 12.95 0.35 -4.96
N LEU A 44 11.72 -0.13 -5.03
CA LEU A 44 11.38 -1.39 -5.70
C LEU A 44 11.62 -1.31 -7.21
N ASN A 45 11.20 -0.20 -7.83
CA ASN A 45 11.39 0.03 -9.26
C ASN A 45 12.88 0.12 -9.63
N HIS A 46 13.71 0.73 -8.78
CA HIS A 46 15.15 0.80 -8.99
C HIS A 46 15.81 -0.58 -9.06
N TYR A 47 15.37 -1.52 -8.22
CA TYR A 47 15.87 -2.90 -8.20
C TYR A 47 15.14 -3.82 -9.19
N GLY A 48 14.24 -3.30 -10.03
CA GLY A 48 13.46 -4.09 -10.98
C GLY A 48 12.50 -5.07 -10.30
N ILE A 49 12.12 -4.80 -9.04
CA ILE A 49 11.13 -5.60 -8.32
C ILE A 49 9.76 -5.16 -8.80
N PHE A 50 9.24 -5.90 -9.78
CA PHE A 50 7.90 -5.70 -10.29
C PHE A 50 6.89 -6.39 -9.39
N ILE A 51 5.99 -5.60 -8.82
CA ILE A 51 4.84 -6.12 -8.12
C ILE A 51 3.74 -6.37 -9.17
N TYR A 52 3.63 -7.61 -9.66
CA TYR A 52 2.59 -7.96 -10.62
C TYR A 52 1.24 -8.03 -9.90
N SER A 53 0.40 -7.01 -10.09
CA SER A 53 -1.00 -7.06 -9.65
C SER A 53 -1.76 -8.00 -10.58
N LYS A 54 -2.33 -9.09 -10.04
CA LYS A 54 -3.37 -9.80 -10.80
C LYS A 54 -4.68 -9.03 -10.88
N ASP A 55 -4.92 -8.01 -10.03
CA ASP A 55 -6.14 -7.22 -10.07
C ASP A 55 -5.86 -5.76 -9.65
N PHE A 56 -6.40 -4.80 -10.39
CA PHE A 56 -6.30 -3.35 -10.14
C PHE A 56 -6.95 -2.90 -8.80
N GLU A 57 -7.63 -3.83 -8.11
CA GLU A 57 -8.35 -3.66 -6.83
C GLU A 57 -7.46 -3.89 -5.58
N THR A 58 -6.15 -3.98 -5.77
CA THR A 58 -5.20 -4.62 -4.82
C THR A 58 -4.07 -3.70 -4.36
N HIS A 59 -4.24 -2.37 -4.44
CA HIS A 59 -3.11 -1.44 -4.36
C HIS A 59 -2.56 -1.16 -2.95
N VAL A 60 -3.00 -1.88 -1.92
CA VAL A 60 -2.44 -1.75 -0.57
C VAL A 60 -2.08 -3.15 0.05
N LYS A 61 -2.02 -4.25 -0.74
CA LYS A 61 -1.78 -5.63 -0.22
C LYS A 61 -0.36 -5.99 0.27
N HIS A 62 0.53 -5.02 0.54
CA HIS A 62 1.92 -5.33 0.91
C HIS A 62 2.53 -4.41 1.99
N VAL A 63 1.72 -3.59 2.67
CA VAL A 63 2.24 -2.50 3.51
C VAL A 63 2.38 -2.82 5.00
N CYS A 64 1.65 -3.78 5.55
CA CYS A 64 1.75 -4.09 6.98
C CYS A 64 2.15 -5.55 7.20
N GLN A 65 3.33 -5.74 7.80
CA GLN A 65 3.47 -6.71 8.88
C GLN A 65 2.73 -6.18 10.10
#